data_AF-A0A7V0ZN89-F1
#
_entry.id   AF-A0A7V0ZN89-F1
#
_cell.length_a   1.000
_cell.length_b   1.000
_cell.length_c   1.000
_cell.angle_alpha   90.00
_cell.angle_beta   90.00
_cell.angle_gamma   90.00
#
_symmetry.space_group_name_H-M   'P 1'
#
loop_
_entity.id
_entity.type
_entity.pdbx_description
1 polymer ?
#
loop_
_entity_poly.entity_id
_entity_poly.type
_entity_poly.pdbx_seq_one_letter_code
_entity_poly.pdbx_strand_id
1 'polypeptide(L)'
;MANEPVYKVIFQNGNQVFEVFARQIYQSDMWGFIEVEEFVFGERSKILVDPSEEKLKNEFNGVKRSYIPLQAIIRIDEVDKGGSSKISDTGTAE
;
A
#
# COMPACT_ATOMS: atom_id res chain seq x y z
N MET A 1 -12.31 -22.32 0.70
CA MET A 1 -12.13 -21.29 -0.35
C MET A 1 -10.68 -20.84 -0.22
N ALA A 2 -9.88 -20.98 -1.27
CA ALA A 2 -8.45 -20.66 -1.21
C ALA A 2 -8.30 -19.21 -0.73
N ASN A 3 -7.54 -19.00 0.33
CA ASN A 3 -7.24 -17.67 0.84
C ASN A 3 -6.40 -17.00 -0.25
N GLU A 4 -6.96 -16.05 -0.99
CA GLU A 4 -6.19 -15.30 -1.98
C GLU A 4 -5.06 -14.59 -1.24
N PRO A 5 -3.80 -14.69 -1.73
CA PRO A 5 -2.68 -14.08 -1.06
C PRO A 5 -2.90 -12.57 -0.97
N VAL A 6 -2.63 -12.01 0.20
CA VAL A 6 -2.65 -10.56 0.41
C VAL A 6 -1.21 -10.13 0.61
N TYR A 7 -0.79 -9.14 -0.16
CA TYR A 7 0.54 -8.57 -0.06
C TYR A 7 0.47 -7.23 0.67
N LYS A 8 1.37 -7.07 1.64
CA LYS A 8 1.64 -5.81 2.30
C LYS A 8 2.80 -5.14 1.59
N VAL A 9 2.55 -4.00 0.96
CA VAL A 9 3.56 -3.20 0.25
C VAL A 9 3.86 -1.96 1.06
N ILE A 10 5.14 -1.80 1.43
CA ILE A 10 5.66 -0.61 2.11
C ILE A 10 6.56 0.12 1.13
N PHE A 11 6.25 1.37 0.82
CA PHE A 11 7.02 2.17 -0.11
C PHE A 11 7.06 3.64 0.31
N GLN A 12 8.10 4.34 -0.11
CA GLN A 12 8.23 5.78 0.08
C GLN A 12 7.60 6.53 -1.10
N ASN A 13 6.78 7.53 -0.81
CA ASN A 13 6.29 8.48 -1.79
C ASN A 13 6.54 9.90 -1.27
N GLY A 14 7.54 10.57 -1.82
CA GLY A 14 8.04 11.85 -1.30
C GLY A 14 8.55 11.71 0.14
N ASN A 15 8.00 12.52 1.05
CA ASN A 15 8.39 12.58 2.47
C ASN A 15 7.56 11.66 3.37
N GLN A 16 6.80 10.74 2.78
CA GLN A 16 5.87 9.88 3.51
C GLN A 16 6.12 8.41 3.15
N VAL A 17 6.01 7.54 4.16
CA VAL A 17 6.01 6.09 3.96
C VAL A 17 4.57 5.61 3.92
N PHE A 18 4.22 4.96 2.82
CA PHE A 18 2.92 4.36 2.57
C PHE A 18 2.99 2.87 2.86
N GLU A 19 2.07 2.40 3.69
CA GLU A 19 1.80 1.00 3.93
C GLU A 19 0.43 0.65 3.37
N VAL A 20 0.40 -0.14 2.30
CA VAL A 20 -0.84 -0.54 1.59
C VAL A 20 -0.93 -2.06 1.50
N PHE A 21 -2.15 -2.57 1.38
CA PHE A 21 -2.41 -3.98 1.11
C PHE A 21 -2.98 -4.14 -0.30
N ALA A 22 -2.58 -5.19 -1.00
CA ALA A 22 -2.99 -5.48 -2.37
C ALA A 22 -3.13 -6.99 -2.57
N ARG A 23 -3.91 -7.42 -3.56
CA ARG A 23 -4.06 -8.87 -3.86
C ARG A 23 -3.13 -9.34 -4.96
N GLN A 24 -2.69 -8.41 -5.81
CA GLN A 24 -1.94 -8.74 -7.00
C GLN A 24 -0.73 -7.82 -7.12
N ILE A 25 0.44 -8.43 -7.31
CA ILE A 25 1.72 -7.73 -7.51
C ILE A 25 2.48 -8.39 -8.64
N TYR A 26 2.95 -7.59 -9.59
CA TYR A 26 3.69 -8.07 -10.75
C TYR A 26 4.88 -7.18 -11.09
N GLN A 27 5.88 -7.74 -11.76
CA GLN A 27 6.88 -6.93 -12.44
C GLN A 27 6.23 -6.22 -13.62
N SER A 28 6.42 -4.91 -13.72
CA SER A 28 5.83 -4.14 -14.81
C SER A 28 6.57 -4.34 -16.13
N ASP A 29 5.82 -4.23 -17.23
CA ASP A 29 6.39 -4.02 -18.57
C ASP A 29 7.18 -2.70 -18.64
N MET A 30 6.90 -1.75 -17.74
CA MET A 30 7.69 -0.54 -17.56
C MET A 30 8.93 -0.84 -16.71
N TRP A 31 10.11 -0.68 -17.33
CA TRP A 31 11.38 -0.98 -16.68
C TRP A 31 11.55 -0.19 -15.37
N GLY A 32 11.85 -0.92 -14.29
CA GLY A 32 12.08 -0.34 -12.96
C GLY A 32 10.82 -0.08 -12.13
N PHE A 33 9.64 -0.57 -12.56
CA PHE A 33 8.39 -0.44 -11.81
C PHE A 33 7.81 -1.81 -11.41
N ILE A 34 7.12 -1.80 -10.28
CA ILE A 34 6.26 -2.90 -9.81
C ILE A 34 4.81 -2.45 -9.92
N GLU A 35 3.98 -3.31 -10.48
CA GLU A 35 2.55 -3.11 -10.60
C GLU A 35 1.88 -3.66 -9.35
N VAL A 36 1.06 -2.82 -8.71
CA VAL A 36 0.26 -3.19 -7.55
C VAL A 36 -1.20 -2.95 -7.90
N GLU A 37 -2.01 -4.00 -7.82
CA GLU A 37 -3.42 -4.01 -8.19
C GLU A 37 -4.31 -4.52 -7.05
N GLU A 38 -5.60 -4.20 -7.17
CA GLU A 38 -6.63 -4.63 -6.23
C GLU A 38 -6.28 -4.25 -4.78
N PHE A 39 -6.10 -2.93 -4.57
CA PHE A 39 -5.85 -2.40 -3.24
C PHE A 39 -6.94 -2.82 -2.26
N VAL A 40 -6.52 -3.41 -1.16
CA VAL A 40 -7.37 -3.85 -0.06
C VAL A 40 -7.27 -2.80 1.04
N PHE A 41 -8.37 -2.08 1.26
CA PHE A 41 -8.50 -1.16 2.39
C PHE A 41 -9.27 -1.86 3.50
N GLY A 42 -8.72 -1.89 4.72
CA GLY A 42 -9.31 -2.61 5.84
C GLY A 42 -10.68 -2.05 6.24
N GLU A 43 -11.72 -2.88 6.24
CA GLU A 43 -13.06 -2.53 6.76
C GLU A 43 -13.18 -2.68 8.30
N ARG A 44 -12.07 -2.73 9.03
CA ARG A 44 -12.10 -2.93 10.49
C ARG A 44 -11.28 -1.88 11.22
N SER A 45 -11.92 -0.74 11.47
CA SER A 45 -12.09 -0.21 12.84
C SER A 45 -13.03 0.99 12.83
N LYS A 46 -14.28 0.72 13.20
CA LYS A 46 -15.40 1.66 13.29
C LYS A 46 -15.27 2.68 14.45
N ILE A 47 -14.08 2.95 14.98
CA ILE A 47 -13.93 3.68 16.25
C ILE A 47 -12.89 4.82 16.23
N LEU A 48 -11.95 4.88 15.29
CA LEU A 48 -11.16 6.09 15.02
C LEU A 48 -10.65 6.01 13.58
N VAL A 49 -11.25 6.79 12.69
CA VAL A 49 -10.74 6.93 11.33
C VAL A 49 -9.52 7.83 11.43
N ASP A 50 -8.32 7.27 11.26
CA ASP A 50 -7.10 8.07 11.15
C ASP A 50 -7.19 8.92 9.87
N PRO A 51 -6.91 10.24 9.91
CA PRO A 51 -6.97 11.10 8.72
C PRO A 51 -6.04 10.62 7.60
N SER A 52 -5.03 9.81 7.93
CA SER A 52 -4.13 9.16 6.98
C SER A 52 -4.82 8.07 6.15
N GLU A 53 -5.76 7.31 6.72
CA GLU A 53 -6.47 6.26 5.97
C GLU A 53 -7.49 6.87 4.99
N GLU A 54 -8.14 7.97 5.35
CA GLU A 54 -9.01 8.71 4.43
C GLU A 54 -8.23 9.34 3.28
N LYS A 55 -7.02 9.87 3.54
CA LYS A 55 -6.12 10.36 2.49
C LYS A 55 -5.75 9.24 1.52
N LEU A 56 -5.36 8.07 2.03
CA LEU A 56 -5.09 6.88 1.19
C LEU A 56 -6.31 6.50 0.36
N LYS A 57 -7.48 6.38 0.98
CA LYS A 57 -8.71 6.03 0.26
C LYS A 57 -9.04 7.03 -0.82
N ASN A 58 -8.86 8.33 -0.57
CA ASN A 58 -9.11 9.38 -1.56
C ASN A 58 -8.06 9.40 -2.68
N GLU A 59 -6.78 9.21 -2.37
CA GLU A 59 -5.68 9.22 -3.33
C GLU A 59 -5.74 8.02 -4.28
N PHE A 60 -6.10 6.86 -3.75
CA PHE A 60 -6.26 5.63 -4.53
C PHE A 60 -7.72 5.37 -4.94
N ASN A 61 -8.63 6.34 -4.73
CA ASN A 61 -10.02 6.20 -5.16
C ASN A 61 -10.10 6.18 -6.68
N GLY A 62 -10.60 5.08 -7.25
CA GLY A 62 -10.67 4.89 -8.70
C GLY A 62 -9.35 4.48 -9.35
N VAL A 63 -8.27 4.28 -8.58
CA VAL A 63 -7.00 3.75 -9.08
C VAL A 63 -7.09 2.23 -9.13
N LYS A 64 -7.04 1.66 -10.34
CA LYS A 64 -7.07 0.20 -10.55
C LYS A 64 -5.70 -0.45 -10.37
N ARG A 65 -4.65 0.25 -10.79
CA ARG A 65 -3.27 -0.20 -10.83
C ARG A 65 -2.34 0.97 -10.52
N SER A 66 -1.40 0.77 -9.62
CA SER A 66 -0.32 1.72 -9.36
C SER A 66 1.02 1.13 -9.81
N TYR A 67 1.86 1.99 -10.37
CA TYR A 67 3.22 1.65 -10.77
C TYR A 67 4.17 2.27 -9.75
N ILE A 68 4.75 1.43 -8.90
CA ILE A 68 5.65 1.87 -7.84
C ILE A 68 7.09 1.63 -8.29
N PRO A 69 7.95 2.66 -8.32
CA PRO A 69 9.34 2.48 -8.71
C PRO A 69 10.06 1.52 -7.75
N LEU A 70 10.92 0.65 -8.28
CA LEU A 70 11.63 -0.36 -7.50
C LEU A 70 12.45 0.27 -6.36
N GLN A 71 13.12 1.40 -6.61
CA GLN A 71 13.89 2.12 -5.58
C GLN A 71 13.05 2.72 -4.46
N ALA A 72 11.74 2.92 -4.67
CA ALA A 72 10.84 3.47 -3.67
C ALA A 72 10.29 2.39 -2.75
N ILE A 73 10.37 1.11 -3.14
CA ILE A 73 9.86 -0.01 -2.37
C ILE A 73 10.80 -0.30 -1.21
N ILE A 74 10.27 -0.24 -0.01
CA ILE A 74 10.99 -0.55 1.22
C ILE A 74 10.87 -2.05 1.50
N ARG A 75 9.65 -2.62 1.38
CA ARG A 75 9.42 -4.05 1.61
C ARG A 75 8.09 -4.52 1.00
N ILE A 76 8.06 -5.78 0.55
CA ILE A 76 6.84 -6.48 0.16
C ILE A 76 6.78 -7.77 0.97
N ASP A 77 5.71 -7.95 1.74
CA ASP A 77 5.46 -9.14 2.55
C ASP A 77 4.17 -9.82 2.07
N GLU A 78 4.17 -11.14 1.84
CA GLU A 78 2.94 -11.93 1.68
C GLU A 78 2.38 -12.25 3.08
N VAL A 79 1.12 -11.89 3.35
CA VAL A 79 0.49 -12.00 4.66
C VAL A 79 -0.83 -12.77 4.60
N ASP A 80 -1.12 -13.54 5.66
CA ASP A 80 -2.31 -14.39 5.74
C ASP A 80 -3.64 -13.59 5.83
N LYS A 81 -3.58 -12.34 6.34
CA LYS A 81 -4.75 -11.45 6.49
C LYS A 81 -4.35 -9.99 6.27
N GLY A 82 -5.17 -9.26 5.52
CA GLY A 82 -5.04 -7.80 5.40
C GLY A 82 -5.16 -7.10 6.75
N GLY A 83 -4.26 -6.15 7.00
CA GLY A 83 -4.21 -5.33 8.21
C GLY A 83 -4.70 -3.90 7.97
N SER A 84 -4.54 -3.04 8.98
CA SER A 84 -4.78 -1.59 8.83
C SER A 84 -3.58 -0.94 8.12
N SER A 85 -3.84 -0.35 6.95
CA SER A 85 -2.87 0.48 6.21
C SER A 85 -2.44 1.68 7.08
N LYS A 86 -1.17 2.08 6.98
CA LYS A 86 -0.62 3.20 7.77
C LYS A 86 0.19 4.14 6.89
N ILE A 87 0.18 5.42 7.22
CA ILE A 87 1.17 6.39 6.70
C ILE A 87 2.05 6.79 7.86
N SER A 88 3.36 6.87 7.63
CA SER A 88 4.31 7.41 8.61
C SER A 88 5.13 8.55 8.01
N ASP A 89 5.16 9.66 8.77
CA ASP A 89 6.17 10.71 8.73
C ASP A 89 7.59 10.16 8.66
N THR A 90 8.36 10.34 7.58
CA THR A 90 9.83 10.22 7.70
C THR A 90 10.32 11.46 8.44
N GLY A 91 10.35 11.39 9.77
CA GLY A 91 10.89 12.46 10.59
C GLY A 91 12.36 12.70 10.25
N THR A 92 12.66 13.81 9.58
CA THR A 92 13.99 14.42 9.68
C THR A 92 14.18 14.80 11.13
N ALA A 93 14.95 14.01 11.87
CA ALA A 93 15.56 14.47 13.10
C ALA A 93 16.54 15.59 12.71
N GLU A 94 16.17 16.83 13.03
CA GLU A 94 17.13 17.93 13.14
C GLU A 94 18.04 17.72 14.37
#